data_AF-A0A9D7X670-F1
#
_entry.id   AF-A0A9D7X670-F1
#
_cell.length_a   1.000
_cell.length_b   1.000
_cell.length_c   1.000
_cell.angle_alpha   90.00
_cell.angle_beta   90.00
_cell.angle_gamma   90.00
#
_symmetry.space_group_name_H-M   'P 1'
#
loop_
_entity.id
_entity.type
_entity.pdbx_description
1 polymer ?
#
loop_
_entity_poly.entity_id
_entity_poly.type
_entity_poly.pdbx_seq_one_letter_code
_entity_poly.pdbx_strand_id
1 'polypeptide(L)'
;TSIGDNNGTRQLLKSGGALKITADQNGEELGLVSNRATVMLPGSEPDPEMRTCYSTNVASYTGDMLWTTTGDTAHVVPDSILEAFGEGDWFYYTFTINTLGWVGCGRSQLGPTTAFDITTPPGVDYENAHVWLVIPALNTVINRSGLVGGNYHHFNHLPIGVDAVIVSLAEVEEGHYYASFTNITIADGLAPNLTYQATTLAQFDAAVRAL
;
A
#
# COMPACT_ATOMS: atom_id res chain seq x y z
N THR A 1 2.08 -1.37 -1.22
CA THR A 1 1.41 -0.10 -0.92
C THR A 1 2.43 0.93 -0.52
N SER A 2 2.28 2.19 -0.93
CA SER A 2 3.22 3.28 -0.60
C SER A 2 2.90 3.89 0.75
N ILE A 3 3.93 4.15 1.57
CA ILE A 3 3.79 4.77 2.89
C ILE A 3 4.29 6.20 2.83
N GLY A 4 3.49 7.12 3.36
CA GLY A 4 3.81 8.52 3.54
C GLY A 4 4.21 8.80 4.98
N ASP A 5 5.17 9.70 5.15
CA ASP A 5 5.48 10.33 6.43
C ASP A 5 5.01 11.78 6.39
N ASN A 6 4.04 12.09 7.26
CA ASN A 6 3.54 13.44 7.47
C ASN A 6 3.94 13.91 8.87
N ASN A 7 5.10 14.57 8.96
CA ASN A 7 5.67 15.11 10.21
C ASN A 7 5.78 14.08 11.34
N GLY A 8 6.23 12.86 11.03
CA GLY A 8 6.39 11.76 11.99
C GLY A 8 5.19 10.82 12.11
N THR A 9 4.08 11.12 11.43
CA THR A 9 2.91 10.23 11.36
C THR A 9 2.93 9.44 10.06
N ARG A 10 3.03 8.10 10.17
CA ARG A 10 2.92 7.22 9.01
C ARG A 10 1.48 7.08 8.55
N GLN A 11 1.29 7.21 7.24
CA GLN A 11 -0.01 7.16 6.58
C GLN A 11 0.07 6.37 5.29
N LEU A 12 -1.02 5.73 4.90
CA LEU A 12 -1.11 5.06 3.61
C LEU A 12 -1.26 6.11 2.51
N LEU A 13 -0.50 5.97 1.42
CA LEU A 13 -0.63 6.86 0.27
C LEU A 13 -1.38 6.18 -0.88
N LYS A 14 -2.42 6.87 -1.37
CA LYS A 14 -2.92 6.66 -2.73
C LYS A 14 -1.86 7.23 -3.67
N SER A 15 -1.22 6.37 -4.44
CA SER A 15 -0.18 6.77 -5.40
C SER A 15 -0.80 7.25 -6.71
N GLY A 16 -0.33 8.38 -7.20
CA GLY A 16 -0.49 8.85 -8.58
C GLY A 16 0.69 8.47 -9.48
N GLY A 17 1.69 7.75 -8.95
CA GLY A 17 2.89 7.33 -9.68
C GLY A 17 4.19 7.88 -9.09
N ALA A 18 5.31 7.30 -9.52
CA ALA A 18 6.66 7.64 -9.06
C ALA A 18 7.68 7.49 -10.18
N LEU A 19 8.71 8.33 -10.16
CA LEU A 19 9.82 8.36 -11.10
C LEU A 19 11.14 8.52 -10.33
N LYS A 20 12.18 7.83 -10.77
CA LYS A 20 13.56 8.11 -10.34
C LYS A 20 14.21 9.00 -11.40
N ILE A 21 14.64 10.18 -11.00
CA ILE A 21 15.30 11.14 -11.87
C ILE A 21 16.76 11.22 -11.45
N THR A 22 17.66 10.84 -12.35
CA THR A 22 19.11 10.91 -12.16
C THR A 22 19.72 11.70 -13.32
N ALA A 23 20.83 12.37 -13.07
CA ALA A 23 21.58 13.09 -14.09
C ALA A 23 23.06 13.02 -13.72
N ASP A 24 23.89 12.57 -14.66
CA ASP A 24 25.30 12.34 -14.41
C ASP A 24 26.14 12.93 -15.55
N GLN A 25 27.30 13.49 -15.21
CA GLN A 25 28.30 13.92 -16.18
C GLN A 25 29.66 13.37 -15.78
N ASN A 26 30.32 12.64 -16.68
CA ASN A 26 31.62 12.00 -16.42
C ASN A 26 31.66 11.11 -15.16
N GLY A 27 30.52 10.54 -14.76
CA GLY A 27 30.40 9.70 -13.58
C GLY A 27 30.16 10.45 -12.27
N GLU A 28 29.96 11.77 -12.32
CA GLU A 28 29.55 12.59 -11.17
C GLU A 28 28.06 12.96 -11.29
N GLU A 29 27.30 12.75 -10.21
CA GLU A 29 25.89 13.14 -10.13
C GLU A 29 25.76 14.67 -10.14
N LEU A 30 24.91 15.18 -11.02
CA LEU A 30 24.66 16.60 -11.17
C LEU A 30 23.61 17.09 -10.17
N GLY A 31 23.58 18.41 -9.92
CA GLY A 31 22.50 19.05 -9.18
C GLY A 31 21.40 19.59 -10.10
N LEU A 32 20.18 19.70 -9.58
CA LEU A 32 19.13 20.50 -10.22
C LEU A 32 19.17 21.94 -9.72
N VAL A 33 19.07 22.89 -10.65
CA VAL A 33 18.71 24.27 -10.30
C VAL A 33 17.23 24.28 -9.94
N SER A 34 16.89 24.89 -8.80
CA SER A 34 15.52 24.91 -8.28
C SER A 34 14.50 25.39 -9.34
N ASN A 35 13.34 24.74 -9.39
CA ASN A 35 12.23 25.00 -10.30
C ASN A 35 12.57 24.92 -11.80
N ARG A 36 13.61 24.17 -12.20
CA ARG A 36 14.00 24.02 -13.62
C ARG A 36 13.64 22.67 -14.25
N ALA A 37 13.18 21.73 -13.45
CA ALA A 37 12.63 20.47 -13.94
C ALA A 37 11.14 20.39 -13.60
N THR A 38 10.34 20.07 -14.62
CA THR A 38 8.90 19.84 -14.50
C THR A 38 8.64 18.37 -14.75
N VAL A 39 7.84 17.75 -13.89
CA VAL A 39 7.43 16.36 -14.03
C VAL A 39 5.94 16.34 -14.36
N MET A 40 5.58 15.51 -15.34
CA MET A 40 4.19 15.26 -15.71
C MET A 40 3.90 13.77 -15.48
N LEU A 41 2.95 13.47 -14.60
CA LEU A 41 2.49 12.11 -14.32
C LEU A 41 1.07 11.95 -14.87
N PRO A 42 0.85 11.06 -15.86
CA PRO A 42 -0.48 10.84 -16.42
C PRO A 42 -1.41 10.23 -15.37
N GLY A 43 -2.69 10.64 -15.39
CA GLY A 43 -3.73 10.13 -14.50
C GLY A 43 -5.09 10.09 -15.21
N SER A 44 -5.78 8.96 -15.13
CA SER A 44 -7.13 8.80 -15.69
C SER A 44 -8.23 9.33 -14.76
N GLU A 45 -7.92 9.53 -13.48
CA GLU A 45 -8.83 10.05 -12.46
C GLU A 45 -8.12 11.19 -11.69
N PRO A 46 -8.30 12.44 -12.13
CA PRO A 46 -7.69 13.58 -11.45
C PRO A 46 -8.25 13.74 -10.04
N ASP A 47 -7.36 13.88 -9.07
CA ASP A 47 -7.65 13.96 -7.64
C ASP A 47 -6.92 15.20 -7.09
N PRO A 48 -7.64 16.29 -6.81
CA PRO A 48 -7.03 17.58 -6.45
C PRO A 48 -6.31 17.57 -5.10
N GLU A 49 -6.48 16.51 -4.31
CA GLU A 49 -5.78 16.31 -3.04
C GLU A 49 -4.39 15.70 -3.20
N MET A 50 -4.00 15.32 -4.42
CA MET A 50 -2.64 14.85 -4.69
C MET A 50 -1.58 15.90 -4.38
N ARG A 51 -0.46 15.44 -3.82
CA ARG A 51 0.70 16.26 -3.42
C ARG A 51 1.97 15.69 -4.02
N THR A 52 3.00 16.53 -4.10
CA THR A 52 4.33 16.08 -4.49
C THR A 52 4.96 15.30 -3.33
N CYS A 53 5.56 14.16 -3.65
CA CYS A 53 6.22 13.27 -2.70
C CYS A 53 7.68 13.11 -3.09
N TYR A 54 8.59 13.12 -2.12
CA TYR A 54 10.00 12.81 -2.34
C TYR A 54 10.43 11.65 -1.44
N SER A 55 11.34 10.81 -1.95
CA SER A 55 12.03 9.80 -1.14
C SER A 55 13.53 9.95 -1.34
N THR A 56 14.25 10.17 -0.25
CA THR A 56 15.72 10.11 -0.22
C THR A 56 16.22 8.70 0.07
N ASN A 57 15.32 7.78 0.43
CA ASN A 57 15.70 6.41 0.75
C ASN A 57 15.78 5.57 -0.52
N VAL A 58 16.95 4.95 -0.71
CA VAL A 58 17.05 3.68 -1.44
C VAL A 58 16.23 2.69 -0.62
N ALA A 59 15.33 1.94 -1.26
CA ALA A 59 14.55 0.89 -0.61
C ALA A 59 15.45 0.15 0.39
N SER A 60 15.16 0.28 1.70
CA SER A 60 15.92 -0.45 2.71
C SER A 60 15.74 -1.95 2.42
N TYR A 61 16.58 -2.79 3.00
CA TYR A 61 16.55 -4.25 2.83
C TYR A 61 15.18 -4.89 3.17
N THR A 62 14.25 -4.12 3.75
CA THR A 62 12.85 -4.46 4.05
C THR A 62 11.84 -4.06 2.97
N GLY A 63 12.24 -3.34 1.92
CA GLY A 63 11.45 -3.12 0.68
C GLY A 63 10.51 -1.91 0.64
N ASP A 64 10.33 -1.17 1.74
CA ASP A 64 9.35 -0.08 1.78
C ASP A 64 9.97 1.28 1.42
N MET A 65 9.41 1.95 0.42
CA MET A 65 9.74 3.34 0.08
C MET A 65 8.91 4.29 0.95
N LEU A 66 9.58 5.08 1.78
CA LEU A 66 8.96 6.09 2.63
C LEU A 66 8.96 7.44 1.90
N TRP A 67 7.76 7.97 1.70
CA TRP A 67 7.52 9.22 0.98
C TRP A 67 7.32 10.38 1.94
N THR A 68 8.14 11.42 1.82
CA THR A 68 7.86 12.70 2.46
C THR A 68 6.98 13.52 1.53
N THR A 69 5.73 13.77 1.93
CA THR A 69 4.86 14.70 1.21
C THR A 69 5.34 16.12 1.46
N THR A 70 5.63 16.88 0.40
CA THR A 70 5.83 18.33 0.57
C THR A 70 4.47 19.01 0.63
N GLY A 71 4.38 20.15 1.30
CA GLY A 71 3.16 20.98 1.28
C GLY A 71 2.81 21.53 -0.10
N ASP A 72 3.64 21.27 -1.11
CA ASP A 72 3.43 21.67 -2.49
C ASP A 72 2.31 20.83 -3.12
N THR A 73 1.35 21.52 -3.73
CA THR A 73 0.22 20.88 -4.38
C THR A 73 0.60 20.48 -5.79
N ALA A 74 0.37 19.23 -6.16
CA ALA A 74 0.46 18.81 -7.55
C ALA A 74 -0.72 19.44 -8.30
N HIS A 75 -0.45 20.11 -9.43
CA HIS A 75 -1.51 20.72 -10.21
C HIS A 75 -2.07 19.69 -11.18
N VAL A 76 -3.38 19.49 -11.14
CA VAL A 76 -4.08 18.74 -12.19
C VAL A 76 -4.20 19.65 -13.42
N VAL A 77 -3.77 19.15 -14.57
CA VAL A 77 -3.89 19.85 -15.85
C VAL A 77 -4.56 18.93 -16.87
N PRO A 78 -5.60 19.41 -17.58
CA PRO A 78 -6.18 18.69 -18.71
C PRO A 78 -5.23 18.70 -19.92
N ASP A 79 -5.10 17.57 -20.59
CA ASP A 79 -4.33 17.45 -21.84
C ASP A 79 -5.18 17.83 -23.04
N SER A 80 -5.24 19.15 -23.28
CA SER A 80 -6.02 19.74 -24.38
C SER A 80 -5.56 19.35 -25.79
N ILE A 81 -4.39 18.73 -25.97
CA ILE A 81 -3.88 18.36 -27.31
C ILE A 81 -4.58 17.10 -27.83
N LEU A 82 -4.99 16.17 -26.97
CA LEU A 82 -5.68 14.93 -27.35
C LEU A 82 -7.20 15.08 -27.40
N GLU A 83 -7.78 16.02 -26.66
CA GLU A 83 -9.18 16.43 -26.85
C GLU A 83 -9.45 16.88 -28.30
N ALA A 84 -8.45 17.49 -28.95
CA ALA A 84 -8.54 17.88 -30.36
C ALA A 84 -8.65 16.69 -31.33
N PHE A 85 -8.30 15.47 -30.90
CA PHE A 85 -8.41 14.23 -31.68
C PHE A 85 -9.61 13.35 -31.27
N GLY A 86 -10.45 13.81 -30.32
CA GLY A 86 -11.64 13.08 -29.89
C GLY A 86 -11.37 11.86 -29.01
N GLU A 87 -10.15 11.74 -28.45
CA GLU A 87 -9.74 10.63 -27.59
C GLU A 87 -9.91 10.96 -26.10
N GLY A 88 -11.11 11.35 -25.65
CA GLY A 88 -11.42 11.52 -24.21
C GLY A 88 -10.62 12.56 -23.43
N ASP A 89 -11.07 12.88 -22.21
CA ASP A 89 -10.37 13.81 -21.32
C ASP A 89 -9.20 13.09 -20.64
N TRP A 90 -7.97 13.41 -21.03
CA TRP A 90 -6.77 12.93 -20.34
C TRP A 90 -6.28 14.00 -19.37
N PHE A 91 -5.92 13.59 -18.15
CA PHE A 91 -5.37 14.49 -17.14
C PHE A 91 -3.95 14.09 -16.79
N TYR A 92 -3.15 15.06 -16.37
CA TYR A 92 -1.86 14.80 -15.74
C TYR A 92 -1.66 15.66 -14.51
N TYR A 93 -0.91 15.14 -13.57
CA TYR A 93 -0.35 15.91 -12.47
C TYR A 93 0.94 16.57 -12.93
N THR A 94 1.07 17.87 -12.74
CA THR A 94 2.31 18.61 -12.97
C THR A 94 2.82 19.23 -11.68
N PHE A 95 4.13 19.14 -11.48
CA PHE A 95 4.83 19.80 -10.38
C PHE A 95 6.29 20.04 -10.77
N THR A 96 6.89 21.07 -10.18
CA THR A 96 8.31 21.35 -10.31
C THR A 96 9.08 20.61 -9.23
N ILE A 97 10.27 20.13 -9.59
CA ILE A 97 11.18 19.44 -8.66
C ILE A 97 12.42 20.28 -8.42
N ASN A 98 12.95 20.16 -7.20
CA ASN A 98 14.13 20.90 -6.75
C ASN A 98 15.34 20.00 -6.49
N THR A 99 15.17 18.68 -6.53
CA THR A 99 16.21 17.69 -6.24
C THR A 99 16.08 16.52 -7.20
N LEU A 100 17.21 15.90 -7.56
CA LEU A 100 17.23 14.58 -8.17
C LEU A 100 16.85 13.51 -7.13
N GLY A 101 16.56 12.30 -7.59
CA GLY A 101 16.17 11.17 -6.77
C GLY A 101 14.76 10.66 -7.09
N TRP A 102 14.13 10.02 -6.11
CA TRP A 102 12.76 9.55 -6.26
C TRP A 102 11.78 10.69 -6.00
N VAL A 103 10.97 10.97 -7.00
CA VAL A 103 9.83 11.88 -6.90
C VAL A 103 8.56 11.12 -7.26
N GLY A 104 7.47 11.46 -6.60
CA GLY A 104 6.17 10.89 -6.88
C GLY A 104 5.06 11.90 -6.68
N CYS A 105 3.87 11.44 -7.00
CA CYS A 105 2.63 12.14 -6.70
C CYS A 105 1.78 11.22 -5.86
N GLY A 106 1.29 11.69 -4.73
CA GLY A 106 0.47 10.89 -3.85
C GLY A 106 -0.30 11.75 -2.88
N ARG A 107 -1.37 11.18 -2.32
CA ARG A 107 -2.08 11.77 -1.19
C ARG A 107 -2.23 10.77 -0.08
N SER A 108 -2.24 11.29 1.14
CA SER A 108 -2.69 10.51 2.27
C SER A 108 -4.13 10.07 2.03
N GLN A 109 -4.33 8.76 1.99
CA GLN A 109 -5.63 8.17 1.69
C GLN A 109 -6.44 7.95 2.97
N LEU A 110 -5.75 7.72 4.09
CA LEU A 110 -6.33 7.25 5.34
C LEU A 110 -5.58 7.84 6.53
N GLY A 111 -6.25 7.88 7.69
CA GLY A 111 -5.74 8.46 8.93
C GLY A 111 -4.50 7.75 9.51
N PRO A 112 -4.23 7.85 10.82
CA PRO A 112 -3.05 7.23 11.42
C PRO A 112 -3.00 5.72 11.16
N THR A 113 -1.80 5.18 10.96
CA THR A 113 -1.58 3.73 10.83
C THR A 113 -1.19 3.09 12.16
N THR A 114 -1.57 1.83 12.36
CA THR A 114 -1.11 0.97 13.46
C THR A 114 -0.38 -0.26 12.91
N ALA A 115 0.13 -1.10 13.81
CA ALA A 115 0.62 -2.44 13.56
C ALA A 115 0.01 -3.37 14.61
N PHE A 116 -0.33 -4.60 14.21
CA PHE A 116 -0.75 -5.63 15.14
C PHE A 116 -0.36 -7.01 14.64
N ASP A 117 -0.31 -7.95 15.59
CA ASP A 117 -0.07 -9.36 15.31
C ASP A 117 -1.39 -10.12 15.25
N ILE A 118 -1.49 -11.02 14.28
CA ILE A 118 -2.55 -12.03 14.25
C ILE A 118 -1.98 -13.31 14.82
N THR A 119 -2.58 -13.80 15.90
CA THR A 119 -2.18 -15.06 16.54
C THR A 119 -3.11 -16.17 16.11
N THR A 120 -2.56 -17.20 15.47
CA THR A 120 -3.29 -18.44 15.17
C THR A 120 -3.37 -19.32 16.42
N PRO A 121 -4.45 -20.13 16.57
CA PRO A 121 -4.59 -21.02 17.73
C PRO A 121 -3.52 -22.13 17.74
N PRO A 122 -3.31 -22.82 18.87
CA PRO A 122 -2.40 -23.96 18.95
C PRO A 122 -2.71 -25.02 17.88
N GLY A 123 -1.67 -25.59 17.26
CA GLY A 123 -1.79 -26.54 16.15
C GLY A 123 -1.90 -25.88 14.77
N VAL A 124 -1.94 -24.55 14.70
CA VAL A 124 -1.88 -23.76 13.48
C VAL A 124 -0.70 -22.81 13.57
N ASP A 125 0.26 -22.93 12.66
CA ASP A 125 1.51 -22.18 12.66
C ASP A 125 1.99 -21.78 11.26
N TYR A 126 3.19 -21.22 11.16
CA TYR A 126 3.76 -20.75 9.91
C TYR A 126 4.01 -21.84 8.86
N GLU A 127 4.09 -23.12 9.24
CA GLU A 127 4.35 -24.24 8.32
C GLU A 127 3.07 -24.70 7.64
N ASN A 128 1.95 -24.66 8.38
CA ASN A 128 0.69 -25.21 7.93
C ASN A 128 -0.41 -24.18 7.65
N ALA A 129 -0.14 -22.88 7.87
CA ALA A 129 -1.14 -21.82 7.72
C ALA A 129 -0.68 -20.62 6.91
N HIS A 130 -1.62 -20.07 6.15
CA HIS A 130 -1.51 -18.77 5.51
C HIS A 130 -2.51 -17.80 6.10
N VAL A 131 -2.09 -16.54 6.27
CA VAL A 131 -2.94 -15.45 6.76
C VAL A 131 -2.88 -14.30 5.77
N TRP A 132 -4.07 -13.84 5.40
CA TRP A 132 -4.31 -12.67 4.56
C TRP A 132 -5.17 -11.68 5.33
N LEU A 133 -4.93 -10.39 5.07
CA LEU A 133 -5.78 -9.30 5.49
C LEU A 133 -6.38 -8.65 4.24
N VAL A 134 -7.69 -8.77 4.08
CA VAL A 134 -8.45 -8.18 2.97
C VAL A 134 -9.03 -6.85 3.45
N ILE A 135 -8.75 -5.76 2.73
CA ILE A 135 -9.24 -4.42 3.05
C ILE A 135 -10.06 -3.91 1.87
N PRO A 136 -11.40 -4.15 1.84
CA PRO A 136 -12.24 -3.86 0.69
C PRO A 136 -12.24 -2.38 0.29
N ALA A 137 -12.28 -1.47 1.27
CA ALA A 137 -12.25 -0.02 1.04
C ALA A 137 -10.98 0.45 0.30
N LEU A 138 -9.92 -0.36 0.30
CA LEU A 138 -8.66 -0.10 -0.38
C LEU A 138 -8.43 -0.98 -1.61
N ASN A 139 -9.37 -1.87 -1.94
CA ASN A 139 -9.21 -2.90 -2.96
C ASN A 139 -7.84 -3.62 -2.85
N THR A 140 -7.47 -3.98 -1.63
CA THR A 140 -6.12 -4.48 -1.31
C THR A 140 -6.19 -5.75 -0.48
N VAL A 141 -5.30 -6.70 -0.77
CA VAL A 141 -5.02 -7.88 0.05
C VAL A 141 -3.57 -7.85 0.48
N ILE A 142 -3.33 -8.03 1.78
CA ILE A 142 -1.99 -8.12 2.36
C ILE A 142 -1.77 -9.56 2.80
N ASN A 143 -0.70 -10.20 2.34
CA ASN A 143 -0.29 -11.52 2.79
C ASN A 143 0.92 -11.42 3.72
N ARG A 144 0.93 -12.24 4.77
CA ARG A 144 2.09 -12.45 5.64
C ARG A 144 2.24 -13.93 5.97
N SER A 145 3.42 -14.46 5.66
CA SER A 145 3.86 -15.74 6.24
C SER A 145 4.06 -15.56 7.75
N GLY A 146 3.79 -16.62 8.51
CA GLY A 146 4.14 -16.61 9.93
C GLY A 146 5.66 -16.51 10.11
N LEU A 147 6.09 -16.07 11.29
CA LEU A 147 7.50 -16.12 11.65
C LEU A 147 7.91 -17.57 11.93
N VAL A 148 9.13 -17.95 11.52
CA VAL A 148 9.68 -19.31 11.74
C VAL A 148 9.59 -19.68 13.22
N GLY A 149 8.96 -20.81 13.50
CA GLY A 149 8.73 -21.35 14.85
C GLY A 149 7.61 -20.67 15.63
N GLY A 150 6.80 -19.82 15.00
CA GLY A 150 5.74 -19.06 15.65
C GLY A 150 4.36 -19.23 15.00
N ASN A 151 3.35 -18.79 15.76
CA ASN A 151 1.94 -18.73 15.37
C ASN A 151 1.47 -17.26 15.23
N TYR A 152 2.40 -16.33 14.99
CA TYR A 152 2.14 -14.89 14.90
C TYR A 152 2.46 -14.38 13.50
N HIS A 153 1.57 -13.55 12.98
CA HIS A 153 1.69 -12.90 11.68
C HIS A 153 1.67 -11.39 11.89
N HIS A 154 2.80 -10.73 11.66
CA HIS A 154 2.96 -9.30 11.91
C HIS A 154 2.50 -8.46 10.72
N PHE A 155 1.52 -7.58 10.94
CA PHE A 155 1.07 -6.62 9.95
C PHE A 155 1.40 -5.21 10.42
N ASN A 156 2.01 -4.43 9.51
CA ASN A 156 2.45 -3.07 9.75
C ASN A 156 1.77 -2.08 8.81
N HIS A 157 1.68 -0.82 9.25
CA HIS A 157 1.16 0.30 8.46
C HIS A 157 -0.30 0.14 8.03
N LEU A 158 -1.10 -0.44 8.92
CA LEU A 158 -2.52 -0.67 8.70
C LEU A 158 -3.34 0.57 9.07
N PRO A 159 -4.28 1.02 8.23
CA PRO A 159 -5.04 2.22 8.50
C PRO A 159 -6.08 2.01 9.62
N ILE A 160 -6.00 2.81 10.68
CA ILE A 160 -6.97 2.76 11.78
C ILE A 160 -8.36 3.21 11.29
N GLY A 161 -9.40 2.54 11.76
CA GLY A 161 -10.81 2.85 11.48
C GLY A 161 -11.36 2.23 10.19
N VAL A 162 -10.58 1.39 9.52
CA VAL A 162 -11.00 0.71 8.29
C VAL A 162 -11.44 -0.71 8.58
N ASP A 163 -12.58 -1.10 8.04
CA ASP A 163 -13.07 -2.48 8.10
C ASP A 163 -12.24 -3.38 7.19
N ALA A 164 -11.89 -4.55 7.73
CA ALA A 164 -11.09 -5.55 7.05
C ALA A 164 -11.58 -6.96 7.41
N VAL A 165 -11.19 -7.94 6.61
CA VAL A 165 -11.45 -9.35 6.87
C VAL A 165 -10.11 -10.07 6.97
N ILE A 166 -9.87 -10.68 8.12
CA ILE A 166 -8.76 -11.62 8.27
C ILE A 166 -9.22 -12.94 7.68
N VAL A 167 -8.50 -13.39 6.66
CA VAL A 167 -8.69 -14.71 6.06
C VAL A 167 -7.50 -15.56 6.47
N SER A 168 -7.74 -16.71 7.08
CA SER A 168 -6.69 -17.70 7.26
C SER A 168 -7.13 -19.07 6.77
N LEU A 169 -6.20 -19.79 6.17
CA LEU A 169 -6.37 -21.16 5.71
C LEU A 169 -5.23 -21.99 6.28
N ALA A 170 -5.57 -23.11 6.92
CA ALA A 170 -4.62 -24.01 7.53
C ALA A 170 -4.89 -25.47 7.15
N GLU A 171 -3.84 -26.26 7.01
CA GLU A 171 -3.90 -27.73 6.87
C GLU A 171 -3.46 -28.37 8.20
N VAL A 172 -4.43 -28.76 9.04
CA VAL A 172 -4.13 -29.26 10.40
C VAL A 172 -3.82 -30.76 10.40
N GLU A 173 -4.50 -31.50 9.52
CA GLU A 173 -4.25 -32.92 9.25
C GLU A 173 -4.12 -33.08 7.74
N GLU A 174 -3.37 -34.08 7.27
CA GLU A 174 -3.12 -34.30 5.84
C GLU A 174 -4.44 -34.32 5.05
N GLY A 175 -4.56 -33.38 4.10
CA GLY A 175 -5.75 -33.20 3.26
C GLY A 175 -6.98 -32.58 3.93
N HIS A 176 -6.90 -32.18 5.20
CA HIS A 176 -8.00 -31.58 5.96
C HIS A 176 -7.73 -30.09 6.23
N TYR A 177 -8.43 -29.26 5.46
CA TYR A 177 -8.30 -27.82 5.52
C TYR A 177 -9.31 -27.18 6.47
N TYR A 178 -8.85 -26.16 7.17
CA TYR A 178 -9.66 -25.34 8.05
C TYR A 178 -9.45 -23.88 7.70
N ALA A 179 -10.52 -23.08 7.68
CA ALA A 179 -10.43 -21.66 7.40
C ALA A 179 -11.10 -20.82 8.49
N SER A 180 -10.62 -19.59 8.65
CA SER A 180 -11.21 -18.55 9.47
C SER A 180 -11.44 -17.31 8.61
N PHE A 181 -12.64 -16.75 8.67
CA PHE A 181 -13.00 -15.46 8.07
C PHE A 181 -13.49 -14.55 9.20
N THR A 182 -12.59 -13.68 9.68
CA THR A 182 -12.86 -12.83 10.85
C THR A 182 -12.95 -11.38 10.43
N ASN A 183 -14.16 -10.83 10.48
CA ASN A 183 -14.39 -9.40 10.26
C ASN A 183 -13.81 -8.61 11.44
N ILE A 184 -13.07 -7.55 11.14
CA ILE A 184 -12.48 -6.64 12.11
C ILE A 184 -12.64 -5.20 11.64
N THR A 185 -12.58 -4.27 12.59
CA THR A 185 -12.24 -2.87 12.31
C THR A 185 -10.83 -2.64 12.83
N ILE A 186 -9.93 -2.17 11.97
CA ILE A 186 -8.52 -1.97 12.33
C ILE A 186 -8.45 -0.90 13.42
N ALA A 187 -7.84 -1.24 14.56
CA ALA A 187 -7.67 -0.36 15.71
C ALA A 187 -6.30 -0.57 16.34
N ASP A 188 -5.84 0.43 17.08
CA ASP A 188 -4.57 0.32 17.80
C ASP A 188 -4.68 -0.73 18.92
N GLY A 189 -3.66 -1.58 19.05
CA GLY A 189 -3.64 -2.68 20.03
C GLY A 189 -4.66 -3.80 19.76
N LEU A 190 -5.20 -3.90 18.53
CA LEU A 190 -6.12 -4.98 18.16
C LEU A 190 -5.45 -6.36 18.32
N ALA A 191 -6.13 -7.29 18.97
CA ALA A 191 -5.71 -8.69 19.12
C ALA A 191 -6.86 -9.61 18.68
N PRO A 192 -6.99 -9.91 17.38
CA PRO A 192 -8.13 -10.65 16.85
C PRO A 192 -8.03 -12.13 17.21
N ASN A 193 -9.16 -12.72 17.62
CA ASN A 193 -9.27 -14.16 17.84
C ASN A 193 -9.78 -14.84 16.57
N LEU A 194 -9.02 -15.81 16.05
CA LEU A 194 -9.41 -16.59 14.88
C LEU A 194 -10.19 -17.83 15.31
N THR A 195 -11.26 -18.13 14.57
CA THR A 195 -12.08 -19.33 14.78
C THR A 195 -12.09 -20.14 13.49
N TYR A 196 -11.42 -21.28 13.54
CA TYR A 196 -11.28 -22.16 12.39
C TYR A 196 -12.45 -23.12 12.27
N GLN A 197 -12.92 -23.32 11.05
CA GLN A 197 -13.93 -24.31 10.70
C GLN A 197 -13.43 -25.18 9.56
N ALA A 198 -13.76 -26.48 9.60
CA ALA A 198 -13.45 -27.39 8.51
C ALA A 198 -14.03 -26.84 7.20
N THR A 199 -13.18 -26.73 6.17
CA THR A 199 -13.48 -25.98 4.96
C THR A 199 -13.05 -26.76 3.73
N THR A 200 -13.99 -26.99 2.82
CA THR A 200 -13.72 -27.53 1.48
C THR A 200 -13.31 -26.41 0.52
N LEU A 201 -12.66 -26.76 -0.60
CA LEU A 201 -12.32 -25.79 -1.66
C LEU A 201 -13.54 -24.98 -2.13
N ALA A 202 -14.68 -25.66 -2.36
CA ALA A 202 -15.90 -24.99 -2.81
C ALA A 202 -16.45 -23.98 -1.78
N GLN A 203 -16.35 -24.29 -0.48
CA GLN A 203 -16.74 -23.37 0.59
C GLN A 203 -15.78 -22.18 0.68
N PHE A 204 -14.47 -22.43 0.56
CA PHE A 204 -13.47 -21.36 0.57
C PHE A 204 -13.66 -20.40 -0.60
N ASP A 205 -13.81 -20.92 -1.82
CA ASP A 205 -14.04 -20.12 -3.03
C ASP A 205 -15.31 -19.27 -2.93
N ALA A 206 -16.40 -19.84 -2.39
CA ALA A 206 -17.63 -19.12 -2.17
C ALA A 206 -17.46 -17.98 -1.14
N ALA A 207 -16.73 -18.23 -0.06
CA ALA A 207 -16.48 -17.23 0.98
C ALA A 207 -15.59 -16.09 0.46
N VAL A 208 -14.51 -16.40 -0.28
CA VAL A 208 -13.63 -15.38 -0.88
C VAL A 208 -14.37 -14.50 -1.89
N ARG A 209 -15.28 -15.07 -2.69
CA ARG A 209 -16.11 -14.28 -3.63
C ARG A 209 -17.13 -13.37 -2.96
N ALA A 210 -17.40 -13.57 -1.68
CA ALA A 210 -18.33 -12.75 -0.90
C ALA A 210 -17.64 -11.59 -0.16
N LEU A 211 -16.30 -11.49 -0.24
CA LEU A 211 -15.49 -10.38 0.29
C LEU A 211 -15.47 -9.19 -0.67
#